data_AF-A0A9W4GUP0-F1
#
_entry.id   AF-A0A9W4GUP0-F1
#
_cell.length_a   1.000
_cell.length_b   1.000
_cell.length_c   1.000
_cell.angle_alpha   90.00
_cell.angle_beta   90.00
_cell.angle_gamma   90.00
#
_symmetry.space_group_name_H-M   'P 1'
#
loop_
_entity.id
_entity.type
_entity.pdbx_description
1 polymer ?
#
loop_
_entity_poly.entity_id
_entity_poly.type
_entity_poly.pdbx_seq_one_letter_code
_entity_poly.pdbx_strand_id
1 'polypeptide(L)'
;MERLGACLATWRRVGRTMAGKQWFRGPERRTMGRMRYAGSPSWLMRIHCPLGLLIGLYARDAAGLRPATAVDVPRLEPAVELRADLAPLAVPAASEQWARWWEGELARQEGVEHGFFAPDARFGDGQELDALVRARLDDARRWSGERGHEEAEAHRDGSYPDEENGLVRAVEAEIGRKARPFELEVIELPVAGRFGRRLSEGLVLVSRALRADPEAYRDWLTPVLRDLA
;
A
#
# COMPACT_ATOMS: atom_id res chain seq x y z
N MET A 1 -13.18 -27.17 14.14
CA MET A 1 -12.01 -26.96 13.24
C MET A 1 -12.38 -25.84 12.26
N GLU A 2 -12.50 -24.63 12.78
CA GLU A 2 -13.21 -23.53 12.13
C GLU A 2 -12.24 -22.49 11.56
N ARG A 3 -12.44 -22.22 10.27
CA ARG A 3 -12.34 -20.90 9.61
C ARG A 3 -11.07 -20.09 9.88
N LEU A 4 -10.00 -20.43 9.17
CA LEU A 4 -8.96 -19.47 8.80
C LEU A 4 -9.58 -18.42 7.88
N GLY A 5 -9.87 -17.25 8.44
CA GLY A 5 -10.39 -16.09 7.72
C GLY A 5 -9.42 -15.68 6.62
N ALA A 6 -9.93 -15.66 5.38
CA ALA A 6 -9.23 -15.10 4.25
C ALA A 6 -8.92 -13.62 4.57
N CYS A 7 -7.64 -13.29 4.68
CA CYS A 7 -7.16 -11.93 4.53
C CYS A 7 -7.37 -11.58 3.06
N LEU A 8 -8.57 -11.10 2.72
CA LEU A 8 -8.83 -10.52 1.41
C LEU A 8 -7.95 -9.29 1.32
N ALA A 9 -6.82 -9.42 0.64
CA ALA A 9 -6.12 -8.28 0.09
C ALA A 9 -7.12 -7.55 -0.81
N THR A 10 -7.59 -6.40 -0.38
CA THR A 10 -8.46 -5.54 -1.19
C THR A 10 -7.57 -4.89 -2.25
N TRP A 11 -7.28 -5.62 -3.32
CA TRP A 11 -6.55 -5.08 -4.46
C TRP A 11 -7.45 -4.10 -5.19
N ARG A 12 -7.28 -2.80 -4.94
CA ARG A 12 -8.02 -1.78 -5.68
C ARG A 12 -7.17 -1.27 -6.86
N ARG A 13 -7.60 -1.68 -8.06
CA ARG A 13 -7.15 -1.08 -9.32
C ARG A 13 -8.00 0.15 -9.59
N VAL A 14 -7.44 1.34 -9.44
CA VAL A 14 -8.10 2.59 -9.87
C VAL A 14 -7.49 2.99 -11.22
N GLY A 15 -8.30 2.98 -12.27
CA GLY A 15 -7.86 3.36 -13.61
C GLY A 15 -9.04 3.59 -14.55
N ARG A 16 -8.87 4.52 -15.49
CA ARG A 16 -9.86 4.80 -16.54
C ARG A 16 -9.64 3.86 -17.73
N THR A 17 -10.67 3.10 -18.10
CA THR A 17 -10.81 2.48 -19.42
C THR A 17 -11.71 3.35 -20.31
N MET A 18 -11.35 3.54 -21.58
CA MET A 18 -12.20 4.28 -22.53
C MET A 18 -13.40 3.41 -22.95
N ALA A 19 -14.59 3.67 -22.41
CA ALA A 19 -15.84 3.10 -22.91
C ALA A 19 -16.44 4.00 -24.01
N GLY A 20 -16.24 3.61 -25.28
CA GLY A 20 -16.94 4.19 -26.41
C GLY A 20 -18.39 3.69 -26.47
N LYS A 21 -19.35 4.62 -26.40
CA LYS A 21 -20.78 4.34 -26.63
C LYS A 21 -20.99 3.98 -28.11
N GLN A 22 -21.63 2.85 -28.42
CA GLN A 22 -22.08 2.54 -29.78
C GLN A 22 -23.57 2.22 -29.80
N TRP A 23 -24.31 3.09 -30.49
CA TRP A 23 -25.68 2.90 -30.93
C TRP A 23 -25.68 1.89 -32.09
N PHE A 24 -26.60 0.92 -32.08
CA PHE A 24 -26.80 -0.02 -33.18
C PHE A 24 -27.90 0.46 -34.13
N ARG A 25 -27.58 0.59 -35.42
CA ARG A 25 -28.50 0.38 -36.54
C ARG A 25 -27.73 -0.01 -37.81
N GLY A 26 -28.05 -1.19 -38.36
CA GLY A 26 -27.91 -1.52 -39.80
C GLY A 26 -26.56 -2.08 -40.28
N PRO A 27 -26.54 -3.12 -41.12
CA PRO A 27 -25.31 -3.86 -41.46
C PRO A 27 -24.77 -3.49 -42.84
N GLU A 28 -23.45 -3.34 -43.00
CA GLU A 28 -22.78 -3.75 -44.23
C GLU A 28 -21.26 -3.85 -44.12
N ARG A 29 -20.73 -4.76 -44.94
CA ARG A 29 -19.41 -5.39 -44.94
C ARG A 29 -18.28 -4.37 -45.16
N ARG A 30 -17.14 -4.54 -44.47
CA ARG A 30 -15.79 -4.24 -45.02
C ARG A 30 -14.64 -4.60 -44.07
N THR A 31 -13.60 -5.20 -44.68
CA THR A 31 -12.17 -5.19 -44.29
C THR A 31 -11.79 -5.76 -42.92
N MET A 32 -10.89 -6.77 -42.91
CA MET A 32 -10.08 -7.13 -41.74
C MET A 32 -9.42 -5.87 -41.18
N GLY A 33 -10.04 -5.31 -40.15
CA GLY A 33 -9.47 -4.23 -39.36
C GLY A 33 -8.26 -4.78 -38.62
N ARG A 34 -7.13 -4.08 -38.73
CA ARG A 34 -6.09 -4.11 -37.70
C ARG A 34 -6.80 -4.08 -36.35
N MET A 35 -6.60 -5.12 -35.54
CA MET A 35 -6.99 -5.14 -34.15
C MET A 35 -6.17 -4.03 -33.45
N ARG A 36 -6.76 -2.83 -33.38
CA ARG A 36 -6.23 -1.73 -32.56
C ARG A 36 -6.55 -2.15 -31.12
N TYR A 37 -5.52 -2.37 -30.31
CA TYR A 37 -5.69 -2.41 -28.86
C TYR A 37 -6.33 -1.08 -28.44
N ALA A 38 -7.62 -1.13 -28.11
CA ALA A 38 -8.35 0.01 -27.61
C ALA A 38 -7.90 0.27 -26.16
N GLY A 39 -7.14 1.35 -25.97
CA GLY A 39 -6.96 2.05 -24.71
C GLY A 39 -6.30 1.26 -23.58
N SER A 40 -4.96 1.21 -23.57
CA SER A 40 -4.24 1.06 -22.31
C SER A 40 -4.71 2.14 -21.32
N PRO A 41 -4.84 1.84 -20.01
CA PRO A 41 -5.14 2.87 -19.02
C PRO A 41 -4.16 4.03 -19.19
N SER A 42 -4.67 5.27 -19.20
CA SER A 42 -3.81 6.46 -19.25
C SER A 42 -3.02 6.67 -17.97
N TRP A 43 -3.34 5.92 -16.91
CA TRP A 43 -2.62 5.84 -15.65
C TRP A 43 -3.23 4.72 -14.81
N LEU A 44 -2.48 4.26 -13.82
CA LEU A 44 -2.90 3.25 -12.86
C LEU A 44 -2.41 3.64 -11.47
N MET A 45 -3.32 3.71 -10.51
CA MET A 45 -2.94 3.81 -9.11
C MET A 45 -3.45 2.59 -8.35
N ARG A 46 -2.54 1.98 -7.59
CA ARG A 46 -2.82 0.85 -6.72
C ARG A 46 -2.61 1.28 -5.29
N ILE A 47 -3.56 0.91 -4.45
CA ILE A 47 -3.56 1.29 -3.06
C ILE A 47 -3.79 0.04 -2.25
N HIS A 48 -2.87 -0.23 -1.33
CA HIS A 48 -2.86 -1.48 -0.59
C HIS A 48 -2.04 -1.36 0.69
N CYS A 49 -2.18 -2.35 1.55
CA CYS A 49 -1.45 -2.48 2.80
C CYS A 49 -0.79 -3.87 2.86
N PRO A 50 0.50 -4.02 2.47
CA PRO A 50 1.16 -5.32 2.47
C PRO A 50 1.26 -5.94 3.87
N LEU A 51 0.82 -7.18 4.02
CA LEU A 51 0.84 -7.90 5.29
C LEU A 51 2.25 -8.04 5.88
N GLY A 52 3.26 -8.25 5.02
CA GLY A 52 4.66 -8.33 5.46
C GLY A 52 5.12 -7.06 6.18
N LEU A 53 4.78 -5.89 5.63
CA LEU A 53 5.08 -4.58 6.24
C LEU A 53 4.37 -4.42 7.59
N LEU A 54 3.09 -4.83 7.68
CA LEU A 54 2.36 -4.79 8.96
C LEU A 54 2.97 -5.68 10.03
N ILE A 55 3.35 -6.91 9.68
CA ILE A 55 3.99 -7.84 10.63
C ILE A 55 5.34 -7.27 11.10
N GLY A 56 6.12 -6.71 10.17
CA GLY A 56 7.40 -6.10 10.51
C GLY A 56 7.25 -4.88 11.42
N LEU A 57 6.27 -3.99 11.14
CA LEU A 57 5.98 -2.84 12.00
C LEU A 57 5.47 -3.28 13.39
N TYR A 58 4.64 -4.33 13.43
CA TYR A 58 4.17 -4.89 14.71
C TYR A 58 5.35 -5.38 15.53
N ALA A 59 6.25 -6.16 14.92
CA ALA A 59 7.45 -6.67 15.57
C ALA A 59 8.36 -5.54 16.07
N ARG A 60 8.56 -4.49 15.27
CA ARG A 60 9.32 -3.28 15.66
C ARG A 60 8.74 -2.64 16.91
N ASP A 61 7.44 -2.40 16.94
CA ASP A 61 6.79 -1.67 18.02
C ASP A 61 6.67 -2.53 19.29
N ALA A 62 6.27 -3.79 19.14
CA ALA A 62 6.15 -4.76 20.23
C ALA A 62 7.49 -5.02 20.94
N ALA A 63 8.59 -5.06 20.21
CA ALA A 63 9.94 -5.22 20.77
C ALA A 63 10.62 -3.89 21.12
N GLY A 64 10.00 -2.75 20.77
CA GLY A 64 10.54 -1.43 21.05
C GLY A 64 11.80 -1.08 20.25
N LEU A 65 12.00 -1.69 19.08
CA LEU A 65 13.16 -1.46 18.23
C LEU A 65 13.24 0.02 17.79
N ARG A 66 14.47 0.52 17.61
CA ARG A 66 14.77 1.85 17.07
C ARG A 66 15.77 1.73 15.91
N PRO A 67 15.33 1.13 14.80
CA PRO A 67 16.17 0.97 13.61
C PRO A 67 16.50 2.35 13.02
N ALA A 68 17.72 2.50 12.53
CA ALA A 68 18.09 3.66 11.72
C ALA A 68 17.71 3.38 10.26
N THR A 69 16.62 4.00 9.79
CA THR A 69 16.13 3.88 8.40
C THR A 69 16.16 5.22 7.70
N ALA A 70 16.29 5.22 6.37
CA ALA A 70 16.20 6.43 5.56
C ALA A 70 14.85 7.16 5.72
N VAL A 71 13.79 6.39 5.99
CA VAL A 71 12.46 6.92 6.31
C VAL A 71 12.10 6.55 7.73
N ASP A 72 11.96 7.57 8.57
CA ASP A 72 11.43 7.42 9.94
C ASP A 72 9.91 7.25 9.88
N VAL A 73 9.47 5.99 9.93
CA VAL A 73 8.05 5.62 9.89
C VAL A 73 7.48 5.68 11.31
N PRO A 74 6.38 6.42 11.56
CA PRO A 74 5.79 6.50 12.89
C PRO A 74 5.37 5.14 13.46
N ARG A 75 5.07 5.12 14.76
CA ARG A 75 4.50 3.94 15.44
C ARG A 75 3.13 3.59 14.87
N LEU A 76 2.76 2.32 15.01
CA LEU A 76 1.45 1.82 14.63
C LEU A 76 0.33 2.52 15.41
N GLU A 77 -0.80 2.68 14.74
CA GLU A 77 -2.07 3.16 15.28
C GLU A 77 -3.17 2.18 14.82
N PRO A 78 -3.83 1.44 15.74
CA PRO A 78 -3.71 1.53 17.20
C PRO A 78 -2.33 1.13 17.74
N ALA A 79 -1.92 1.77 18.83
CA ALA A 79 -0.62 1.52 19.44
C ALA A 79 -0.45 0.06 19.87
N VAL A 80 0.70 -0.52 19.52
CA VAL A 80 1.11 -1.87 19.96
C VAL A 80 1.84 -1.77 21.29
N GLU A 81 1.42 -2.58 22.27
CA GLU A 81 2.04 -2.63 23.59
C GLU A 81 3.45 -3.21 23.54
N LEU A 82 4.37 -2.60 24.28
CA LEU A 82 5.72 -3.12 24.44
C LEU A 82 5.69 -4.45 25.23
N ARG A 83 6.35 -5.46 24.70
CA ARG A 83 6.36 -6.82 25.25
C ARG A 83 7.68 -7.07 25.97
N ALA A 84 7.64 -7.08 27.30
CA ALA A 84 8.83 -7.28 28.13
C ALA A 84 9.54 -8.62 27.84
N ASP A 85 8.79 -9.65 27.45
CA ASP A 85 9.33 -10.96 27.08
C ASP A 85 10.13 -10.96 25.76
N LEU A 86 10.01 -9.92 24.93
CA LEU A 86 10.83 -9.75 23.72
C LEU A 86 12.15 -9.04 23.98
N ALA A 87 12.37 -8.47 25.18
CA ALA A 87 13.60 -7.74 25.49
C ALA A 87 14.88 -8.56 25.23
N PRO A 88 14.94 -9.89 25.49
CA PRO A 88 16.11 -10.70 25.14
C PRO A 88 16.37 -10.85 23.64
N LEU A 89 15.33 -10.68 22.80
CA LEU A 89 15.41 -10.78 21.33
C LEU A 89 15.62 -9.40 20.67
N ALA A 90 15.28 -8.31 21.38
CA ALA A 90 15.40 -6.93 20.93
C ALA A 90 16.85 -6.40 20.98
N VAL A 91 17.79 -7.21 20.49
CA VAL A 91 19.23 -6.88 20.44
C VAL A 91 19.53 -5.89 19.31
N PRO A 92 20.67 -5.17 19.34
CA PRO A 92 21.04 -4.23 18.27
C PRO A 92 21.02 -4.87 16.86
N ALA A 93 21.49 -6.12 16.74
CA ALA A 93 21.46 -6.86 15.48
C ALA A 93 20.04 -7.03 14.91
N ALA A 94 19.02 -7.22 15.76
CA ALA A 94 17.62 -7.28 15.30
C ALA A 94 17.14 -5.93 14.75
N SER A 95 17.56 -4.81 15.34
CA SER A 95 17.23 -3.47 14.81
C SER A 95 17.90 -3.21 13.46
N GLU A 96 19.17 -3.58 13.30
CA GLU A 96 19.89 -3.44 12.02
C GLU A 96 19.33 -4.36 10.92
N GLN A 97 18.96 -5.59 11.29
CA GLN A 97 18.30 -6.53 10.38
C GLN A 97 16.91 -6.03 9.99
N TRP A 98 16.16 -5.44 10.92
CA TRP A 98 14.88 -4.83 10.63
C TRP A 98 15.02 -3.70 9.62
N ALA A 99 16.01 -2.81 9.80
CA ALA A 99 16.25 -1.69 8.88
C ALA A 99 16.53 -2.20 7.45
N ARG A 100 17.44 -3.17 7.31
CA ARG A 100 17.77 -3.77 6.00
C ARG A 100 16.58 -4.48 5.36
N TRP A 101 15.82 -5.24 6.16
CA TRP A 101 14.62 -5.91 5.68
C TRP A 101 13.56 -4.91 5.22
N TRP A 102 13.31 -3.86 6.01
CA TRP A 102 12.32 -2.82 5.69
C TRP A 102 12.64 -2.13 4.35
N GLU A 103 13.88 -1.73 4.15
CA GLU A 103 14.33 -1.11 2.90
C GLU A 103 14.22 -2.08 1.71
N GLY A 104 14.63 -3.34 1.89
CA GLY A 104 14.50 -4.36 0.85
C GLY A 104 13.04 -4.70 0.50
N GLU A 105 12.16 -4.74 1.50
CA GLU A 105 10.74 -5.01 1.29
C GLU A 105 10.06 -3.85 0.57
N LEU A 106 10.35 -2.60 0.94
CA LEU A 106 9.85 -1.43 0.22
C LEU A 106 10.31 -1.41 -1.25
N ALA A 107 11.57 -1.74 -1.51
CA ALA A 107 12.08 -1.85 -2.88
C ALA A 107 11.38 -2.94 -3.70
N ARG A 108 10.94 -4.04 -3.07
CA ARG A 108 10.12 -5.08 -3.75
C ARG A 108 8.74 -4.58 -4.16
N GLN A 109 8.16 -3.63 -3.44
CA GLN A 109 6.82 -3.10 -3.74
C GLN A 109 6.82 -2.16 -4.96
N GLU A 110 7.97 -1.61 -5.34
CA GLU A 110 8.09 -0.72 -6.52
C GLU A 110 8.06 -1.48 -7.86
N GLY A 111 8.22 -2.81 -7.84
CA GLY A 111 8.37 -3.64 -9.04
C GLY A 111 7.09 -4.30 -9.58
N VAL A 112 7.15 -4.80 -10.82
CA VAL A 112 6.06 -5.57 -11.45
C VAL A 112 5.80 -6.90 -10.71
N GLU A 113 6.83 -7.46 -10.07
CA GLU A 113 6.74 -8.64 -9.21
C GLU A 113 6.22 -8.27 -7.82
N HIS A 114 4.92 -8.07 -7.72
CA HIS A 114 4.25 -7.95 -6.43
C HIS A 114 4.32 -9.31 -5.74
N GLY A 115 5.27 -9.46 -4.84
CA GLY A 115 5.44 -10.69 -4.08
C GLY A 115 4.22 -10.91 -3.19
N PHE A 116 3.56 -12.07 -3.32
CA PHE A 116 2.74 -12.55 -2.22
C PHE A 116 3.67 -12.81 -1.04
N PHE A 117 3.42 -12.16 0.10
CA PHE A 117 4.08 -12.53 1.34
C PHE A 117 3.70 -13.99 1.65
N ALA A 118 4.67 -14.89 1.51
CA ALA A 118 4.50 -16.26 1.92
C ALA A 118 4.55 -16.29 3.46
N PRO A 119 3.59 -16.90 4.17
CA PRO A 119 3.54 -16.85 5.63
C PRO A 119 4.71 -17.55 6.34
N ASP A 120 5.52 -18.30 5.60
CA ASP A 120 6.78 -18.94 5.98
C ASP A 120 8.02 -18.16 5.52
N ALA A 121 7.85 -17.03 4.84
CA ALA A 121 8.93 -16.16 4.40
C ALA A 121 9.71 -15.66 5.62
N ARG A 122 11.00 -15.97 5.64
CA ARG A 122 11.95 -15.40 6.58
C ARG A 122 11.90 -13.87 6.46
N PHE A 123 11.95 -13.18 7.60
CA PHE A 123 12.07 -11.71 7.62
C PHE A 123 13.51 -11.34 7.29
N GLY A 124 13.83 -11.37 5.99
CA GLY A 124 15.20 -11.22 5.48
C GLY A 124 16.11 -12.40 5.86
N ASP A 125 17.42 -12.18 5.79
CA ASP A 125 18.44 -13.20 6.07
C ASP A 125 18.93 -13.19 7.53
N GLY A 126 18.33 -12.34 8.38
CA GLY A 126 18.76 -12.12 9.77
C GLY A 126 18.12 -13.08 10.76
N GLN A 127 18.92 -13.78 11.56
CA GLN A 127 18.42 -14.77 12.52
C GLN A 127 17.71 -14.11 13.72
N GLU A 128 18.21 -12.96 14.17
CA GLU A 128 17.70 -12.24 15.34
C GLU A 128 16.33 -11.62 15.04
N LEU A 129 16.17 -11.00 13.88
CA LEU A 129 14.86 -10.50 13.43
C LEU A 129 13.87 -11.65 13.21
N ASP A 130 14.29 -12.73 12.55
CA ASP A 130 13.43 -13.89 12.31
C ASP A 130 12.94 -14.52 13.64
N ALA A 131 13.83 -14.66 14.64
CA ALA A 131 13.46 -15.13 15.97
C ALA A 131 12.44 -14.21 16.66
N LEU A 132 12.67 -12.89 16.59
CA LEU A 132 11.78 -11.88 17.17
C LEU A 132 10.39 -11.91 16.52
N VAL A 133 10.32 -11.97 15.19
CA VAL A 133 9.04 -12.04 14.49
C VAL A 133 8.33 -13.35 14.75
N ARG A 134 9.03 -14.49 14.73
CA ARG A 134 8.44 -15.80 15.04
C ARG A 134 7.83 -15.85 16.43
N ALA A 135 8.45 -15.22 17.42
CA ALA A 135 7.94 -15.17 18.78
C ALA A 135 6.54 -14.51 18.89
N ARG A 136 6.15 -13.68 17.92
CA ARG A 136 4.89 -12.91 17.92
C ARG A 136 4.13 -12.94 16.61
N LEU A 137 4.39 -13.92 15.75
CA LEU A 137 3.81 -13.96 14.41
C LEU A 137 2.28 -14.05 14.44
N ASP A 138 1.73 -14.84 15.35
CA ASP A 138 0.27 -15.00 15.47
C ASP A 138 -0.41 -13.74 16.03
N ASP A 139 0.23 -13.07 16.99
CA ASP A 139 -0.25 -11.78 17.50
C ASP A 139 -0.22 -10.72 16.40
N ALA A 140 0.87 -10.64 15.63
CA ALA A 140 1.02 -9.73 14.50
C ALA A 140 -0.02 -9.99 13.41
N ARG A 141 -0.28 -11.25 13.08
CA ARG A 141 -1.31 -11.65 12.11
C ARG A 141 -2.70 -11.28 12.59
N ARG A 142 -3.03 -11.53 13.85
CA ARG A 142 -4.32 -11.15 14.44
C ARG A 142 -4.51 -9.63 14.39
N TRP A 143 -3.51 -8.88 14.87
CA TRP A 143 -3.54 -7.42 14.86
C TRP A 143 -3.73 -6.89 13.43
N SER A 144 -3.00 -7.44 12.46
CA SER A 144 -3.11 -7.05 11.04
C SER A 144 -4.47 -7.42 10.44
N GLY A 145 -5.01 -8.59 10.80
CA GLY A 145 -6.32 -9.05 10.34
C GLY A 145 -7.46 -8.17 10.82
N GLU A 146 -7.40 -7.67 12.06
CA GLU A 146 -8.37 -6.69 12.56
C GLU A 146 -8.34 -5.39 11.75
N ARG A 147 -7.14 -4.90 11.39
CA ARG A 147 -7.00 -3.70 10.53
C ARG A 147 -7.57 -3.90 9.13
N GLY A 148 -7.47 -5.10 8.58
CA GLY A 148 -8.09 -5.47 7.31
C GLY A 148 -9.61 -5.59 7.42
N HIS A 149 -10.12 -6.08 8.56
CA HIS A 149 -11.55 -6.14 8.82
C HIS A 149 -12.17 -4.73 8.93
N GLU A 150 -11.55 -3.83 9.68
CA GLU A 150 -11.95 -2.42 9.79
C GLU A 150 -12.04 -1.74 8.42
N GLU A 151 -11.03 -1.93 7.57
CA GLU A 151 -11.00 -1.42 6.21
C GLU A 151 -12.15 -1.99 5.37
N ALA A 152 -12.39 -3.30 5.46
CA ALA A 152 -13.48 -3.95 4.76
C ALA A 152 -14.87 -3.49 5.25
N GLU A 153 -15.03 -3.14 6.53
CA GLU A 153 -16.25 -2.52 7.07
C GLU A 153 -16.43 -1.10 6.50
N ALA A 154 -15.39 -0.27 6.55
CA ALA A 154 -15.42 1.10 6.00
C ALA A 154 -15.74 1.14 4.49
N HIS A 155 -15.29 0.13 3.75
CA HIS A 155 -15.69 -0.03 2.36
C HIS A 155 -17.16 -0.40 2.19
N ARG A 156 -17.70 -1.22 3.10
CA ARG A 156 -19.10 -1.68 3.04
C ARG A 156 -20.09 -0.60 3.45
N ASP A 157 -19.75 0.26 4.39
CA ASP A 157 -20.59 1.38 4.81
C ASP A 157 -20.37 2.67 3.97
N GLY A 158 -19.34 2.68 3.11
CA GLY A 158 -19.03 3.77 2.20
C GLY A 158 -18.26 4.93 2.85
N SER A 159 -17.76 4.75 4.07
CA SER A 159 -16.90 5.72 4.77
C SER A 159 -15.45 5.72 4.28
N TYR A 160 -15.03 4.70 3.52
CA TYR A 160 -13.65 4.62 3.03
C TYR A 160 -13.37 5.68 1.95
N PRO A 161 -12.26 6.45 2.05
CA PRO A 161 -11.91 7.49 1.08
C PRO A 161 -11.73 6.98 -0.36
N ASP A 162 -12.28 7.72 -1.34
CA ASP A 162 -12.17 7.44 -2.78
C ASP A 162 -11.97 8.74 -3.57
N GLU A 163 -10.83 9.41 -3.37
CA GLU A 163 -10.58 10.73 -3.95
C GLU A 163 -9.75 10.69 -5.23
N GLU A 164 -9.08 9.57 -5.50
CA GLU A 164 -7.95 9.52 -6.41
C GLU A 164 -8.30 9.89 -7.86
N ASN A 165 -9.44 9.38 -8.34
CA ASN A 165 -9.97 9.75 -9.65
C ASN A 165 -10.27 11.24 -9.76
N GLY A 166 -10.75 11.85 -8.68
CA GLY A 166 -11.03 13.28 -8.60
C GLY A 166 -9.76 14.11 -8.63
N LEU A 167 -8.74 13.69 -7.86
CA LEU A 167 -7.45 14.36 -7.79
C LEU A 167 -6.72 14.37 -9.14
N VAL A 168 -6.66 13.24 -9.84
CA VAL A 168 -6.06 13.20 -11.18
C VAL A 168 -6.82 14.10 -12.15
N ARG A 169 -8.16 14.11 -12.11
CA ARG A 169 -8.96 15.01 -12.96
C ARG A 169 -8.72 16.48 -12.66
N ALA A 170 -8.54 16.84 -11.39
CA ALA A 170 -8.22 18.21 -10.99
C ALA A 170 -6.85 18.62 -11.54
N VAL A 171 -5.85 17.75 -11.44
CA VAL A 171 -4.52 17.97 -12.03
C VAL A 171 -4.60 18.11 -13.56
N GLU A 172 -5.32 17.22 -14.25
CA GLU A 172 -5.53 17.32 -15.71
C GLU A 172 -6.16 18.65 -16.14
N ALA A 173 -7.15 19.13 -15.37
CA ALA A 173 -7.81 20.39 -15.62
C ALA A 173 -6.86 21.58 -15.42
N GLU A 174 -6.01 21.52 -14.40
CA GLU A 174 -5.00 22.55 -14.10
C GLU A 174 -3.92 22.63 -15.19
N ILE A 175 -3.38 21.49 -15.64
CA ILE A 175 -2.33 21.45 -16.67
C ILE A 175 -2.87 21.63 -18.11
N GLY A 176 -4.19 21.64 -18.29
CA GLY A 176 -4.85 21.83 -19.59
C GLY A 176 -4.72 20.66 -20.56
N ARG A 177 -4.31 19.47 -20.10
CA ARG A 177 -4.16 18.26 -20.92
C ARG A 177 -4.39 16.99 -20.11
N LYS A 178 -4.53 15.86 -20.81
CA LYS A 178 -4.58 14.54 -20.16
C LYS A 178 -3.24 14.17 -19.57
N ALA A 179 -3.29 13.46 -18.45
CA ALA A 179 -2.11 12.89 -17.81
C ALA A 179 -1.49 11.84 -18.74
N ARG A 180 -0.16 11.79 -18.77
CA ARG A 180 0.60 10.73 -19.42
C ARG A 180 0.40 9.40 -18.67
N PRO A 181 0.61 8.24 -19.34
CA PRO A 181 0.72 6.94 -18.68
C PRO A 181 1.72 6.97 -17.53
N PHE A 182 1.24 6.68 -16.33
CA PHE A 182 2.06 6.43 -15.14
C PHE A 182 1.45 5.29 -14.30
N GLU A 183 2.29 4.66 -13.49
CA GLU A 183 1.87 3.77 -12.41
C GLU A 183 2.29 4.38 -11.07
N LEU A 184 1.40 4.37 -10.08
CA LEU A 184 1.68 4.83 -8.72
C LEU A 184 1.20 3.79 -7.72
N GLU A 185 2.15 3.25 -6.95
CA GLU A 185 1.91 2.41 -5.79
C GLU A 185 1.77 3.29 -4.55
N VAL A 186 0.64 3.15 -3.87
CA VAL A 186 0.35 3.83 -2.60
C VAL A 186 0.26 2.75 -1.53
N ILE A 187 1.26 2.68 -0.68
CA ILE A 187 1.24 1.84 0.51
C ILE A 187 0.59 2.63 1.63
N GLU A 188 -0.59 2.21 2.03
CA GLU A 188 -1.30 2.76 3.19
C GLU A 188 -0.91 1.99 4.45
N LEU A 189 -0.44 2.71 5.47
CA LEU A 189 -0.03 2.13 6.75
C LEU A 189 -0.91 2.63 7.91
N PRO A 190 -1.32 1.76 8.84
CA PRO A 190 -1.98 2.14 10.08
C PRO A 190 -0.94 2.66 11.09
N VAL A 191 -0.39 3.85 10.83
CA VAL A 191 0.60 4.52 11.68
C VAL A 191 0.07 5.85 12.19
N ALA A 192 0.63 6.31 13.31
CA ALA A 192 0.20 7.50 14.02
C ALA A 192 0.45 8.78 13.21
N GLY A 193 -0.53 9.70 13.29
CA GLY A 193 -0.46 11.03 12.69
C GLY A 193 -0.61 11.04 11.16
N ARG A 194 -0.62 12.25 10.59
CA ARG A 194 -0.74 12.49 9.13
C ARG A 194 0.63 12.36 8.46
N PHE A 195 1.10 11.12 8.36
CA PHE A 195 2.35 10.78 7.71
C PHE A 195 2.17 10.54 6.21
N GLY A 196 3.07 11.10 5.41
CA GLY A 196 3.16 10.88 3.97
C GLY A 196 4.61 11.08 3.49
N ARG A 197 5.12 10.11 2.72
CA ARG A 197 6.49 10.14 2.15
C ARG A 197 6.49 9.56 0.75
N ARG A 198 7.16 10.28 -0.17
CA ARG A 198 7.48 9.75 -1.49
C ARG A 198 8.81 9.02 -1.41
N LEU A 199 8.81 7.73 -1.76
CA LEU A 199 10.00 6.89 -1.73
C LEU A 199 10.73 6.92 -3.08
N SER A 200 9.96 6.96 -4.17
CA SER A 200 10.46 7.05 -5.53
C SER A 200 9.45 7.75 -6.45
N GLU A 201 9.69 7.74 -7.75
CA GLU A 201 8.73 8.32 -8.70
C GLU A 201 7.37 7.62 -8.64
N GLY A 202 7.36 6.28 -8.53
CA GLY A 202 6.18 5.43 -8.60
C GLY A 202 5.73 4.80 -7.27
N LEU A 203 6.38 5.12 -6.14
CA LEU A 203 6.02 4.55 -4.83
C LEU A 203 5.92 5.64 -3.74
N VAL A 204 4.80 5.61 -3.02
CA VAL A 204 4.56 6.45 -1.85
C VAL A 204 4.08 5.65 -0.64
N LEU A 205 4.46 6.12 0.55
CA LEU A 205 3.89 5.69 1.84
C LEU A 205 2.95 6.78 2.34
N VAL A 206 1.76 6.37 2.79
CA VAL A 206 0.80 7.25 3.45
C VAL A 206 0.22 6.58 4.68
N SER A 207 -0.11 7.37 5.69
CA SER A 207 -0.86 6.90 6.84
C SER A 207 -2.36 6.87 6.56
N ARG A 208 -3.08 5.97 7.23
CA ARG A 208 -4.55 5.98 7.26
C ARG A 208 -5.12 7.33 7.70
N ALA A 209 -4.51 7.97 8.70
CA ALA A 209 -4.95 9.27 9.21
C ALA A 209 -4.73 10.42 8.21
N LEU A 210 -3.67 10.37 7.39
CA LEU A 210 -3.52 11.33 6.28
C LEU A 210 -4.63 11.13 5.25
N ARG A 211 -4.91 9.87 4.87
CA ARG A 211 -5.89 9.57 3.81
C ARG A 211 -7.35 9.80 4.25
N ALA A 212 -7.63 9.64 5.54
CA ALA A 212 -8.93 9.93 6.13
C ALA A 212 -9.24 11.43 6.22
N ASP A 213 -8.28 12.31 5.94
CA ASP A 213 -8.46 13.76 5.81
C ASP A 213 -8.38 14.15 4.32
N PRO A 214 -9.53 14.32 3.64
CA PRO A 214 -9.62 14.74 2.23
C PRO A 214 -8.73 15.93 1.85
N GLU A 215 -8.73 16.98 2.66
CA GLU A 215 -8.03 18.22 2.36
C GLU A 215 -6.52 18.01 2.47
N ALA A 216 -6.07 17.40 3.58
CA ALA A 216 -4.66 17.10 3.78
C ALA A 216 -4.13 16.08 2.75
N TYR A 217 -4.91 15.07 2.42
CA TYR A 217 -4.52 14.06 1.44
C TYR A 217 -4.40 14.66 0.04
N ARG A 218 -5.36 15.50 -0.37
CA ARG A 218 -5.32 16.26 -1.62
C ARG A 218 -4.07 17.11 -1.70
N ASP A 219 -3.86 17.97 -0.72
CA ASP A 219 -2.73 18.91 -0.69
C ASP A 219 -1.40 18.18 -0.79
N TRP A 220 -1.30 17.02 -0.14
CA TRP A 220 -0.10 16.20 -0.15
C TRP A 220 0.10 15.42 -1.47
N LEU A 221 -0.95 14.83 -2.04
CA LEU A 221 -0.85 13.95 -3.22
C LEU A 221 -0.84 14.74 -4.54
N THR A 222 -1.50 15.89 -4.62
CA THR A 222 -1.55 16.72 -5.82
C THR A 222 -0.16 17.03 -6.42
N PRO A 223 0.87 17.47 -5.68
CA PRO A 223 2.20 17.69 -6.26
C PRO A 223 2.81 16.42 -6.84
N VAL A 224 2.63 15.25 -6.21
CA VAL A 224 3.10 13.97 -6.75
C VAL A 224 2.43 13.66 -8.09
N LEU A 225 1.11 13.85 -8.18
CA LEU A 225 0.36 13.62 -9.41
C LEU A 225 0.74 14.61 -10.52
N ARG A 226 1.05 15.86 -10.18
CA ARG A 226 1.52 16.86 -11.16
C ARG A 226 2.85 16.45 -11.78
N ASP A 227 3.77 15.90 -11.00
CA ASP A 227 5.07 15.43 -11.50
C ASP A 227 4.91 14.24 -12.46
N LEU A 228 3.89 13.40 -12.25
CA LEU A 228 3.63 12.20 -13.06
C LEU A 228 2.79 12.47 -14.32
N ALA A 229 1.99 13.55 -14.35
CA ALA A 229 1.00 13.85 -15.39
C ALA A 229 1.57 14.50 -16.66
#